data_AF-A0A9N8KB56-F1
#
_entry.id   AF-A0A9N8KB56-F1
#
_cell.length_a   1.000
_cell.length_b   1.000
_cell.length_c   1.000
_cell.angle_alpha   90.00
_cell.angle_beta   90.00
_cell.angle_gamma   90.00
#
_symmetry.space_group_name_H-M   'P 1'
#
loop_
_entity.id
_entity.type
_entity.pdbx_description
1 polymer ?
#
loop_
_entity_poly.entity_id
_entity_poly.type
_entity_poly.pdbx_seq_one_letter_code
_entity_poly.pdbx_strand_id
1 'polypeptide(L)'
;MTEFYDEEKAGRLHPDEKDVNVDVGSAQGSTELVDEKPEQSGGILGTLCGWEATLDRKLGIESQAIRRKLPEEKVPQKWHNQAVMALLWSGGIMNLSCMSTGFLGPTWGLTLGQSITITIFGTLLGASVAGWCATLGPGTGLRSMSITRYSFGWYPTKLIAVLNIISQAGWSAVSSALGCVIIALGSSIINFCGLKAILYYEKYAWLVFFIVFMIMYGMAAPHAVNIPGTELHGSNLAGNVLSLLAVVYGSSCSWATIAADYYVHYPINTSKVKVFTLCTLGISIPTCIGMVLGCCVGSAMTVNKDWSDTYTDDGLGYLIQKMLFPQGFAKFILVLLVLSAVGMNALNLYSCALSIQQFARPLAKVPRTFWVLIVFGVVTAIAVAGRDHLLEYLENFLSLLGYWGTSYFVIVFIEHYWFRKGDFANYDLDGWNTPSKLPIGLAALGAFLIGVIGWCLGMVETWFTGPLAKHIGEGGGDIANELTFAFTLLAFIPLRHLEYRYFKK
;
A
#
# COMPACT_ATOMS: atom_id res chain seq x y z
N MET A 1 54.56 -22.49 -7.34
CA MET A 1 55.61 -21.64 -7.89
C MET A 1 56.31 -22.50 -8.92
N THR A 2 55.78 -22.61 -10.15
CA THR A 2 55.84 -21.61 -11.23
C THR A 2 54.70 -21.81 -12.25
N GLU A 3 54.29 -20.71 -12.88
CA GLU A 3 53.30 -20.57 -13.96
C GLU A 3 53.79 -21.13 -15.31
N PHE A 4 52.87 -21.40 -16.27
CA PHE A 4 52.74 -20.75 -17.59
C PHE A 4 51.75 -21.50 -18.53
N TYR A 5 50.77 -20.77 -19.12
CA TYR A 5 50.23 -20.77 -20.51
C TYR A 5 49.88 -22.10 -21.25
N ASP A 6 48.92 -22.25 -22.17
CA ASP A 6 47.75 -21.51 -22.70
C ASP A 6 47.04 -22.42 -23.74
N GLU A 7 45.81 -22.05 -24.11
CA GLU A 7 45.14 -22.19 -25.42
C GLU A 7 44.67 -23.52 -26.09
N GLU A 8 43.46 -23.35 -26.66
CA GLU A 8 42.87 -23.93 -27.87
C GLU A 8 42.31 -25.37 -27.92
N LYS A 9 40.99 -25.44 -28.13
CA LYS A 9 40.45 -25.90 -29.43
C LYS A 9 38.99 -25.48 -29.65
N ALA A 10 38.82 -24.49 -30.53
CA ALA A 10 37.60 -24.25 -31.28
C ALA A 10 37.55 -25.21 -32.50
N GLY A 11 36.40 -25.85 -32.71
CA GLY A 11 36.12 -26.68 -33.89
C GLY A 11 34.88 -26.18 -34.61
N ARG A 12 35.09 -25.65 -35.83
CA ARG A 12 34.08 -25.07 -36.72
C ARG A 12 33.14 -26.12 -37.32
N LEU A 13 31.93 -25.65 -37.58
CA LEU A 13 30.88 -26.23 -38.43
C LEU A 13 31.36 -26.52 -39.87
N HIS A 14 30.80 -27.58 -40.47
CA HIS A 14 30.20 -27.53 -41.82
C HIS A 14 29.08 -28.60 -41.95
N PRO A 15 28.10 -28.38 -42.84
CA PRO A 15 26.77 -29.01 -42.85
C PRO A 15 26.70 -30.23 -43.80
N ASP A 16 25.76 -31.13 -43.58
CA ASP A 16 24.87 -31.64 -44.63
C ASP A 16 23.78 -32.57 -44.06
N GLU A 17 22.62 -32.48 -44.71
CA GLU A 17 21.32 -33.08 -44.41
C GLU A 17 21.31 -34.62 -44.47
N LYS A 18 20.49 -35.26 -43.63
CA LYS A 18 19.27 -35.99 -44.08
C LYS A 18 18.54 -36.71 -42.95
N ASP A 19 17.23 -36.59 -43.06
CA ASP A 19 16.13 -37.19 -42.28
C ASP A 19 16.40 -38.56 -41.66
N VAL A 20 16.15 -38.66 -40.35
CA VAL A 20 15.71 -39.92 -39.72
C VAL A 20 14.54 -39.64 -38.79
N ASN A 21 13.37 -40.03 -39.25
CA ASN A 21 12.13 -40.14 -38.51
C ASN A 21 12.31 -41.20 -37.42
N VAL A 22 12.08 -40.86 -36.14
CA VAL A 22 11.98 -41.86 -35.05
C VAL A 22 10.65 -41.69 -34.34
N ASP A 23 9.86 -42.76 -34.45
CA ASP A 23 8.55 -42.98 -33.85
C ASP A 23 8.51 -42.67 -32.35
N VAL A 24 7.52 -41.87 -31.96
CA VAL A 24 7.16 -41.61 -30.56
C VAL A 24 6.20 -42.70 -30.10
N GLY A 25 6.76 -43.76 -29.50
CA GLY A 25 6.03 -44.79 -28.77
C GLY A 25 5.73 -44.38 -27.33
N SER A 26 4.46 -44.07 -27.08
CA SER A 26 3.69 -44.14 -25.82
C SER A 26 4.43 -44.44 -24.50
N ALA A 27 4.43 -43.45 -23.60
CA ALA A 27 4.34 -43.67 -22.16
C ALA A 27 3.34 -42.67 -21.57
N GLN A 28 2.06 -43.03 -21.58
CA GLN A 28 0.98 -42.32 -20.88
C GLN A 28 1.16 -42.50 -19.37
N GLY A 29 1.80 -41.53 -18.73
CA GLY A 29 1.64 -41.23 -17.30
C GLY A 29 0.73 -40.02 -17.17
N SER A 30 -0.58 -40.23 -17.30
CA SER A 30 -1.60 -39.20 -17.06
C SER A 30 -1.55 -38.79 -15.58
N THR A 31 -0.82 -37.71 -15.29
CA THR A 31 -1.03 -36.96 -14.06
C THR A 31 -2.31 -36.18 -14.29
N GLU A 32 -3.43 -36.69 -13.78
CA GLU A 32 -4.68 -35.94 -13.74
C GLU A 32 -4.43 -34.64 -12.99
N LEU A 33 -4.35 -33.55 -13.76
CA LEU A 33 -4.56 -32.21 -13.25
C LEU A 33 -5.96 -32.22 -12.64
N VAL A 34 -6.03 -32.21 -11.31
CA VAL A 34 -7.26 -31.89 -10.60
C VAL A 34 -7.54 -30.41 -10.88
N ASP A 35 -8.09 -30.14 -12.05
CA ASP A 35 -8.86 -28.94 -12.34
C ASP A 35 -10.03 -29.00 -11.35
N GLU A 36 -9.91 -28.31 -10.21
CA GLU A 36 -11.06 -27.96 -9.40
C GLU A 36 -11.97 -27.10 -10.28
N LYS A 37 -12.84 -27.76 -11.05
CA LYS A 37 -13.99 -27.13 -11.67
C LYS A 37 -14.72 -26.42 -10.53
N PRO A 38 -14.98 -25.10 -10.62
CA PRO A 38 -15.81 -24.45 -9.63
C PRO A 38 -17.12 -25.24 -9.60
N GLU A 39 -17.52 -25.71 -8.41
CA GLU A 39 -18.86 -26.28 -8.21
C GLU A 39 -19.84 -25.32 -8.88
N GLN A 40 -20.46 -25.77 -9.97
CA GLN A 40 -21.48 -24.99 -10.66
C GLN A 40 -22.69 -24.96 -9.73
N SER A 41 -22.66 -24.03 -8.77
CA SER A 41 -23.84 -23.72 -7.97
C SER A 41 -24.87 -23.15 -8.95
N GLY A 42 -25.93 -23.90 -9.23
CA GLY A 42 -27.06 -23.40 -10.01
C GLY A 42 -27.59 -22.09 -9.42
N GLY A 43 -27.99 -21.16 -10.29
CA GLY A 43 -28.54 -19.85 -9.91
C GLY A 43 -27.73 -18.65 -10.40
N ILE A 44 -28.18 -17.44 -10.02
CA ILE A 44 -27.63 -16.14 -10.47
C ILE A 44 -26.11 -16.04 -10.20
N LEU A 45 -25.65 -16.54 -9.04
CA LEU A 45 -24.23 -16.52 -8.67
C LEU A 45 -23.37 -17.41 -9.59
N GLY A 46 -23.88 -18.58 -10.01
CA GLY A 46 -23.19 -19.45 -10.95
C GLY A 46 -23.07 -18.82 -12.34
N THR A 47 -24.12 -18.12 -12.80
CA THR A 47 -24.09 -17.36 -14.06
C THR A 47 -23.08 -16.21 -14.00
N LEU A 48 -23.03 -15.47 -12.89
CA LEU A 48 -22.07 -14.37 -12.69
C LEU A 48 -20.62 -14.89 -12.64
N CYS A 49 -20.35 -15.99 -11.93
CA CYS A 49 -19.03 -16.62 -11.90
C CYS A 49 -18.62 -17.16 -13.28
N GLY A 50 -19.54 -17.76 -14.02
CA GLY A 50 -19.29 -18.24 -15.38
C GLY A 50 -18.99 -17.10 -16.37
N TRP A 51 -19.65 -15.95 -16.20
CA TRP A 51 -19.36 -14.75 -16.97
C TRP A 51 -17.96 -14.20 -16.65
N GLU A 52 -17.60 -14.08 -15.37
CA GLU A 52 -16.27 -13.65 -14.94
C GLU A 52 -15.17 -14.61 -15.43
N ALA A 53 -15.37 -15.93 -15.33
CA ALA A 53 -14.43 -16.92 -15.86
C ALA A 53 -14.27 -16.83 -17.39
N THR A 54 -15.37 -16.54 -18.11
CA THR A 54 -15.33 -16.33 -19.57
C THR A 54 -14.55 -15.07 -19.93
N LEU A 55 -14.75 -13.99 -19.18
CA LEU A 55 -13.98 -12.76 -19.33
C LEU A 55 -12.53 -12.95 -18.92
N ASP A 56 -12.23 -13.78 -17.92
CA ASP A 56 -10.86 -14.05 -17.49
C ASP A 56 -10.09 -14.80 -18.58
N ARG A 57 -10.73 -15.79 -19.21
CA ARG A 57 -10.15 -16.50 -20.35
C ARG A 57 -9.88 -15.57 -21.56
N LYS A 58 -10.72 -14.54 -21.76
CA LYS A 58 -10.61 -13.63 -22.92
C LYS A 58 -9.75 -12.39 -22.67
N LEU A 59 -9.80 -11.84 -21.45
CA LEU A 59 -9.28 -10.52 -21.09
C LEU A 59 -8.32 -10.57 -19.89
N GLY A 60 -8.20 -11.70 -19.19
CA GLY A 60 -7.26 -11.90 -18.07
C GLY A 60 -7.63 -11.15 -16.79
N ILE A 61 -8.92 -11.03 -16.49
CA ILE A 61 -9.46 -10.24 -15.37
C ILE A 61 -9.20 -10.82 -13.95
N GLU A 62 -8.50 -11.95 -13.84
CA GLU A 62 -8.19 -12.68 -12.59
C GLU A 62 -9.44 -13.13 -11.81
N SER A 63 -10.22 -14.07 -12.36
CA SER A 63 -11.46 -14.58 -11.74
C SER A 63 -11.22 -15.33 -10.42
N GLN A 64 -10.00 -15.83 -10.19
CA GLN A 64 -9.60 -16.48 -8.93
C GLN A 64 -8.60 -15.64 -8.13
N ALA A 65 -8.93 -14.37 -7.92
CA ALA A 65 -7.97 -13.38 -7.42
C ALA A 65 -7.37 -13.71 -6.02
N ILE A 66 -8.14 -14.38 -5.15
CA ILE A 66 -7.71 -14.76 -3.79
C ILE A 66 -7.02 -16.13 -3.71
N ARG A 67 -7.03 -16.93 -4.79
CA ARG A 67 -6.36 -18.24 -4.78
C ARG A 67 -4.85 -18.03 -4.65
N ARG A 68 -4.21 -18.91 -3.88
CA ARG A 68 -2.75 -18.99 -3.81
C ARG A 68 -2.18 -19.19 -5.23
N LYS A 69 -1.19 -18.38 -5.62
CA LYS A 69 -0.41 -18.63 -6.82
C LYS A 69 0.69 -19.64 -6.50
N LEU A 70 0.66 -20.79 -7.18
CA LEU A 70 1.61 -21.87 -6.95
C LEU A 70 2.97 -21.56 -7.60
N PRO A 71 4.07 -22.16 -7.12
CA PRO A 71 5.41 -21.94 -7.68
C PRO A 71 5.50 -22.10 -9.21
N GLU A 72 4.84 -23.11 -9.76
CA GLU A 72 4.78 -23.45 -11.18
C GLU A 72 4.04 -22.41 -12.03
N GLU A 73 3.16 -21.60 -11.42
CA GLU A 73 2.40 -20.56 -12.09
C GLU A 73 3.17 -19.23 -12.17
N LYS A 74 4.29 -19.12 -11.45
CA LYS A 74 5.09 -17.90 -11.32
C LYS A 74 6.19 -17.87 -12.36
N VAL A 75 6.01 -17.03 -13.38
CA VAL A 75 6.98 -16.88 -14.46
C VAL A 75 8.15 -15.99 -14.04
N PRO A 76 9.41 -16.38 -14.29
CA PRO A 76 10.57 -15.52 -14.11
C PRO A 76 10.43 -14.20 -14.87
N GLN A 77 10.67 -13.10 -14.16
CA GLN A 77 10.54 -11.75 -14.72
C GLN A 77 11.90 -11.21 -15.15
N LYS A 78 11.97 -10.63 -16.36
CA LYS A 78 13.13 -9.83 -16.80
C LYS A 78 13.33 -8.62 -15.86
N TRP A 79 14.54 -8.07 -15.81
CA TRP A 79 14.88 -6.97 -14.89
C TRP A 79 13.91 -5.78 -14.96
N HIS A 80 13.48 -5.39 -16.17
CA HIS A 80 12.53 -4.27 -16.35
C HIS A 80 11.13 -4.58 -15.81
N ASN A 81 10.74 -5.85 -15.71
CA ASN A 81 9.49 -6.28 -15.07
C ASN A 81 9.65 -6.43 -13.55
N GLN A 82 10.88 -6.57 -13.06
CA GLN A 82 11.17 -6.49 -11.62
C GLN A 82 11.15 -5.03 -11.15
N ALA A 83 11.58 -4.07 -11.99
CA ALA A 83 11.47 -2.64 -11.70
C ALA A 83 10.02 -2.19 -11.46
N VAL A 84 9.02 -2.89 -12.04
CA VAL A 84 7.60 -2.66 -11.79
C VAL A 84 7.25 -2.74 -10.30
N MET A 85 8.00 -3.49 -9.48
CA MET A 85 7.84 -3.47 -8.02
C MET A 85 7.91 -2.05 -7.46
N ALA A 86 8.85 -1.24 -7.94
CA ALA A 86 9.00 0.15 -7.53
C ALA A 86 8.04 1.08 -8.30
N LEU A 87 7.97 0.93 -9.63
CA LEU A 87 7.18 1.82 -10.49
C LEU A 87 5.68 1.79 -10.19
N LEU A 88 5.18 0.64 -9.75
CA LEU A 88 3.80 0.46 -9.27
C LEU A 88 3.43 1.52 -8.22
N TRP A 89 4.27 1.66 -7.22
CA TRP A 89 4.07 2.60 -6.12
C TRP A 89 4.35 4.04 -6.56
N SER A 90 5.33 4.24 -7.45
CA SER A 90 5.58 5.55 -8.08
C SER A 90 4.37 6.13 -8.79
N GLY A 91 3.65 5.33 -9.58
CA GLY A 91 2.46 5.80 -10.27
C GLY A 91 1.25 5.97 -9.34
N GLY A 92 1.08 5.05 -8.39
CA GLY A 92 -0.03 5.08 -7.45
C GLY A 92 0.03 6.20 -6.40
N ILE A 93 1.22 6.61 -5.96
CA ILE A 93 1.37 7.51 -4.80
C ILE A 93 1.66 8.96 -5.19
N MET A 94 2.20 9.22 -6.38
CA MET A 94 2.52 10.56 -6.83
C MET A 94 1.26 11.29 -7.32
N ASN A 95 0.44 11.70 -6.35
CA ASN A 95 -0.87 12.31 -6.56
C ASN A 95 -1.09 13.51 -5.63
N LEU A 96 -2.21 14.19 -5.82
CA LEU A 96 -2.50 15.45 -5.15
C LEU A 96 -2.72 15.33 -3.63
N SER A 97 -3.21 14.19 -3.14
CA SER A 97 -3.39 13.97 -1.70
C SER A 97 -2.05 13.88 -0.96
N CYS A 98 -1.07 13.27 -1.60
CA CYS A 98 0.30 13.19 -1.10
C CYS A 98 0.90 14.60 -0.96
N MET A 99 0.72 15.46 -1.96
CA MET A 99 1.13 16.87 -1.87
C MET A 99 0.42 17.61 -0.73
N SER A 100 -0.89 17.43 -0.59
CA SER A 100 -1.70 18.11 0.43
C SER A 100 -1.26 17.76 1.85
N THR A 101 -0.84 16.51 2.08
CA THR A 101 -0.33 16.06 3.39
C THR A 101 0.92 16.85 3.81
N GLY A 102 1.75 17.24 2.85
CA GLY A 102 2.94 18.06 3.12
C GLY A 102 2.65 19.48 3.65
N PHE A 103 1.40 19.96 3.54
CA PHE A 103 1.01 21.29 4.03
C PHE A 103 0.98 21.35 5.56
N LEU A 104 0.80 20.20 6.22
CA LEU A 104 0.56 20.12 7.66
C LEU A 104 1.74 20.69 8.46
N GLY A 105 2.98 20.32 8.12
CA GLY A 105 4.17 20.79 8.83
C GLY A 105 4.26 22.32 8.93
N PRO A 106 4.29 23.05 7.79
CA PRO A 106 4.30 24.50 7.80
C PRO A 106 3.05 25.12 8.46
N THR A 107 1.87 24.55 8.24
CA THR A 107 0.61 25.04 8.83
C THR A 107 0.62 24.93 10.36
N TRP A 108 1.30 23.92 10.90
CA TRP A 108 1.50 23.77 12.34
C TRP A 108 2.68 24.57 12.87
N GLY A 109 3.28 25.46 12.07
CA GLY A 109 4.36 26.35 12.51
C GLY A 109 5.77 25.72 12.52
N LEU A 110 5.93 24.51 11.96
CA LEU A 110 7.27 23.94 11.76
C LEU A 110 7.99 24.67 10.62
N THR A 111 9.30 24.85 10.77
CA THR A 111 10.11 25.42 9.69
C THR A 111 10.09 24.50 8.46
N LEU A 112 10.39 25.06 7.29
CA LEU A 112 10.47 24.29 6.05
C LEU A 112 11.51 23.16 6.17
N GLY A 113 12.67 23.45 6.76
CA GLY A 113 13.73 22.45 6.97
C GLY A 113 13.30 21.29 7.88
N GLN A 114 12.59 21.59 8.97
CA GLN A 114 12.04 20.55 9.86
C GLN A 114 10.99 19.71 9.14
N SER A 115 10.04 20.36 8.46
CA SER A 115 8.96 19.69 7.73
C SER A 115 9.51 18.72 6.69
N ILE A 116 10.43 19.17 5.84
CA ILE A 116 11.07 18.33 4.80
C ILE A 116 11.81 17.15 5.43
N THR A 117 12.57 17.38 6.49
CA THR A 117 13.36 16.34 7.16
C THR A 117 12.45 15.26 7.73
N ILE A 118 11.41 15.66 8.47
CA ILE A 118 10.42 14.73 9.06
C ILE A 118 9.69 13.99 7.95
N THR A 119 9.27 14.67 6.89
CA THR A 119 8.64 14.06 5.72
C THR A 119 9.50 12.96 5.13
N ILE A 120 10.80 13.21 4.88
CA ILE A 120 11.68 12.22 4.25
C ILE A 120 11.89 11.00 5.14
N PHE A 121 12.26 11.22 6.42
CA PHE A 121 12.58 10.11 7.32
C PHE A 121 11.35 9.36 7.81
N GLY A 122 10.24 10.04 8.09
CA GLY A 122 8.96 9.42 8.44
C GLY A 122 8.42 8.56 7.31
N THR A 123 8.49 9.07 6.08
CA THR A 123 8.10 8.34 4.87
C THR A 123 8.96 7.09 4.70
N LEU A 124 10.28 7.23 4.79
CA LEU A 124 11.20 6.10 4.65
C LEU A 124 10.96 5.02 5.72
N LEU A 125 10.72 5.43 6.96
CA LEU A 125 10.40 4.53 8.06
C LEU A 125 9.10 3.78 7.81
N GLY A 126 8.00 4.48 7.48
CA GLY A 126 6.72 3.83 7.19
C GLY A 126 6.76 2.94 5.94
N ALA A 127 7.44 3.39 4.89
CA ALA A 127 7.62 2.61 3.68
C ALA A 127 8.46 1.34 3.90
N SER A 128 9.39 1.35 4.86
CA SER A 128 10.19 0.17 5.21
C SER A 128 9.31 -0.93 5.82
N VAL A 129 8.30 -0.55 6.61
CA VAL A 129 7.29 -1.48 7.14
C VAL A 129 6.51 -2.12 5.98
N ALA A 130 6.03 -1.30 5.04
CA ALA A 130 5.34 -1.81 3.86
C ALA A 130 6.22 -2.69 2.97
N GLY A 131 7.47 -2.27 2.73
CA GLY A 131 8.45 -3.01 1.96
C GLY A 131 8.81 -4.35 2.59
N TRP A 132 8.87 -4.42 3.92
CA TRP A 132 9.06 -5.69 4.61
C TRP A 132 7.85 -6.63 4.43
N CYS A 133 6.63 -6.14 4.64
CA CYS A 133 5.41 -6.93 4.42
C CYS A 133 5.32 -7.44 2.97
N ALA A 134 5.77 -6.65 2.00
CA ALA A 134 5.81 -7.03 0.59
C ALA A 134 6.70 -8.27 0.33
N THR A 135 7.75 -8.48 1.14
CA THR A 135 8.64 -9.66 1.00
C THR A 135 7.94 -10.99 1.23
N LEU A 136 6.80 -10.99 1.93
CA LEU A 136 6.01 -12.19 2.19
C LEU A 136 5.23 -12.66 0.96
N GLY A 137 4.97 -11.77 0.00
CA GLY A 137 4.17 -12.05 -1.21
C GLY A 137 4.78 -13.12 -2.12
N PRO A 138 6.01 -12.94 -2.65
CA PRO A 138 6.60 -13.89 -3.58
C PRO A 138 6.78 -15.30 -2.99
N GLY A 139 7.23 -15.39 -1.73
CA GLY A 139 7.48 -16.67 -1.06
C GLY A 139 6.21 -17.47 -0.79
N THR A 140 5.16 -16.81 -0.29
CA THR A 140 3.90 -17.50 0.05
C THR A 140 3.00 -17.73 -1.16
N GLY A 141 3.01 -16.82 -2.16
CA GLY A 141 2.02 -16.77 -3.23
C GLY A 141 0.62 -16.39 -2.74
N LEU A 142 0.50 -15.84 -1.53
CA LEU A 142 -0.74 -15.47 -0.89
C LEU A 142 -0.90 -13.94 -0.85
N ARG A 143 -2.14 -13.48 -0.91
CA ARG A 143 -2.49 -12.07 -0.68
C ARG A 143 -2.31 -11.72 0.80
N SER A 144 -2.20 -10.43 1.11
CA SER A 144 -1.84 -9.86 2.41
C SER A 144 -2.76 -10.33 3.53
N MET A 145 -4.09 -10.31 3.33
CA MET A 145 -5.04 -10.78 4.33
C MET A 145 -4.97 -12.31 4.54
N SER A 146 -4.67 -13.10 3.49
CA SER A 146 -4.42 -14.54 3.62
C SER A 146 -3.13 -14.82 4.41
N ILE A 147 -2.06 -14.05 4.20
CA ILE A 147 -0.82 -14.14 5.00
C ILE A 147 -1.11 -13.80 6.46
N THR A 148 -1.92 -12.78 6.69
CA THR A 148 -2.30 -12.30 8.04
C THR A 148 -2.88 -13.42 8.92
N ARG A 149 -3.60 -14.38 8.32
CA ARG A 149 -4.21 -15.53 9.04
C ARG A 149 -3.20 -16.38 9.79
N TYR A 150 -1.95 -16.45 9.34
CA TYR A 150 -0.91 -17.21 10.03
C TYR A 150 -0.41 -16.54 11.32
N SER A 151 -0.73 -15.25 11.52
CA SER A 151 -0.37 -14.52 12.75
C SER A 151 -1.61 -14.25 13.59
N PHE A 152 -2.67 -13.74 12.95
CA PHE A 152 -3.91 -13.35 13.62
C PHE A 152 -4.95 -14.45 13.74
N GLY A 153 -4.76 -15.62 13.12
CA GLY A 153 -5.76 -16.68 13.14
C GLY A 153 -7.02 -16.37 12.34
N TRP A 154 -7.94 -17.35 12.26
CA TRP A 154 -9.09 -17.25 11.33
C TRP A 154 -10.08 -16.13 11.67
N TYR A 155 -10.42 -15.95 12.95
CA TYR A 155 -11.44 -15.00 13.36
C TYR A 155 -10.89 -13.57 13.52
N PRO A 156 -9.76 -13.35 14.23
CA PRO A 156 -9.23 -12.00 14.37
C PRO A 156 -8.75 -11.37 13.06
N THR A 157 -8.28 -12.16 12.07
CA THR A 157 -7.99 -11.61 10.74
C THR A 157 -9.19 -10.93 10.08
N LYS A 158 -10.43 -11.29 10.43
CA LYS A 158 -11.62 -10.59 9.91
C LYS A 158 -11.69 -9.13 10.36
N LEU A 159 -11.30 -8.85 11.61
CA LEU A 159 -11.17 -7.48 12.10
C LEU A 159 -10.12 -6.72 11.28
N ILE A 160 -8.96 -7.35 11.03
CA ILE A 160 -7.89 -6.74 10.23
C ILE A 160 -8.35 -6.51 8.78
N ALA A 161 -9.11 -7.43 8.19
CA ALA A 161 -9.68 -7.25 6.86
C ALA A 161 -10.66 -6.07 6.80
N VAL A 162 -11.48 -5.86 7.82
CA VAL A 162 -12.38 -4.68 7.92
C VAL A 162 -11.58 -3.39 8.05
N LEU A 163 -10.56 -3.36 8.91
CA LEU A 163 -9.68 -2.20 9.03
C LEU A 163 -9.00 -1.88 7.69
N ASN A 164 -8.54 -2.91 6.97
CA ASN A 164 -7.95 -2.72 5.64
C ASN A 164 -8.95 -2.20 4.62
N ILE A 165 -10.20 -2.70 4.62
CA ILE A 165 -11.29 -2.19 3.77
C ILE A 165 -11.52 -0.70 4.02
N ILE A 166 -11.62 -0.31 5.30
CA ILE A 166 -11.80 1.09 5.70
C ILE A 166 -10.60 1.94 5.24
N SER A 167 -9.38 1.41 5.39
CA SER A 167 -8.14 2.10 5.01
C SER A 167 -8.06 2.34 3.51
N GLN A 168 -8.36 1.34 2.69
CA GLN A 168 -8.37 1.50 1.24
C GLN A 168 -9.51 2.40 0.77
N ALA A 169 -10.71 2.28 1.36
CA ALA A 169 -11.84 3.14 1.03
C ALA A 169 -11.55 4.61 1.39
N GLY A 170 -10.95 4.87 2.56
CA GLY A 170 -10.59 6.22 2.99
C GLY A 170 -9.55 6.86 2.06
N TRP A 171 -8.47 6.15 1.72
CA TRP A 171 -7.51 6.63 0.71
C TRP A 171 -8.16 6.94 -0.64
N SER A 172 -9.09 6.08 -1.07
CA SER A 172 -9.82 6.33 -2.29
C SER A 172 -10.78 7.52 -2.21
N ALA A 173 -11.35 7.79 -1.04
CA ALA A 173 -12.24 8.94 -0.84
C ALA A 173 -11.44 10.25 -0.93
N VAL A 174 -10.29 10.33 -0.26
CA VAL A 174 -9.35 11.46 -0.34
C VAL A 174 -8.94 11.73 -1.78
N SER A 175 -8.58 10.69 -2.52
CA SER A 175 -8.17 10.79 -3.92
C SER A 175 -9.29 11.34 -4.81
N SER A 176 -10.53 10.96 -4.50
CA SER A 176 -11.69 11.26 -5.33
C SER A 176 -12.30 12.62 -5.06
N ALA A 177 -12.06 13.22 -3.88
CA ALA A 177 -12.66 14.50 -3.46
C ALA A 177 -12.44 15.64 -4.47
N LEU A 178 -11.37 15.58 -5.27
CA LEU A 178 -10.95 16.62 -6.21
C LEU A 178 -11.35 16.35 -7.68
N GLY A 179 -12.05 15.23 -7.96
CA GLY A 179 -12.39 14.84 -9.34
C GLY A 179 -13.35 13.65 -9.45
N CYS A 180 -14.34 13.59 -8.56
CA CYS A 180 -15.13 12.39 -8.23
C CYS A 180 -15.54 11.55 -9.46
N VAL A 181 -16.20 12.13 -10.46
CA VAL A 181 -16.84 11.37 -11.56
C VAL A 181 -15.84 10.86 -12.61
N ILE A 182 -14.79 11.61 -12.91
CA ILE A 182 -13.78 11.19 -13.92
C ILE A 182 -12.89 10.10 -13.32
N ILE A 183 -12.46 10.31 -12.07
CA ILE A 183 -11.61 9.36 -11.35
C ILE A 183 -12.37 8.04 -11.14
N ALA A 184 -13.64 8.15 -10.75
CA ALA A 184 -14.58 7.05 -10.61
C ALA A 184 -14.61 6.12 -11.81
N LEU A 185 -14.93 6.68 -12.98
CA LEU A 185 -15.10 5.92 -14.22
C LEU A 185 -13.77 5.34 -14.68
N GLY A 186 -12.70 6.13 -14.66
CA GLY A 186 -11.37 5.69 -15.08
C GLY A 186 -10.84 4.53 -14.24
N SER A 187 -10.89 4.66 -12.91
CA SER A 187 -10.38 3.63 -11.99
C SER A 187 -11.20 2.34 -12.04
N SER A 188 -12.53 2.46 -12.19
CA SER A 188 -13.42 1.30 -12.33
C SER A 188 -13.13 0.51 -13.61
N ILE A 189 -12.86 1.20 -14.74
CA ILE A 189 -12.49 0.56 -16.01
C ILE A 189 -11.17 -0.20 -15.89
N ILE A 190 -10.13 0.42 -15.31
CA ILE A 190 -8.84 -0.23 -15.13
C ILE A 190 -8.96 -1.44 -14.20
N ASN A 191 -9.74 -1.32 -13.11
CA ASN A 191 -9.94 -2.40 -12.16
C ASN A 191 -10.71 -3.58 -12.76
N PHE A 192 -11.68 -3.30 -13.64
CA PHE A 192 -12.39 -4.33 -14.39
C PHE A 192 -11.43 -5.22 -15.19
N CYS A 193 -10.35 -4.64 -15.73
CA CYS A 193 -9.33 -5.37 -16.48
C CYS A 193 -8.34 -6.17 -15.60
N GLY A 194 -8.36 -6.03 -14.27
CA GLY A 194 -7.57 -6.81 -13.31
C GLY A 194 -6.12 -6.37 -13.13
N LEU A 195 -5.35 -7.17 -12.37
CA LEU A 195 -4.00 -6.81 -11.90
C LEU A 195 -3.02 -6.51 -13.04
N LYS A 196 -3.10 -7.24 -14.17
CA LYS A 196 -2.21 -6.99 -15.31
C LYS A 196 -2.38 -5.59 -15.90
N ALA A 197 -3.62 -5.11 -16.00
CA ALA A 197 -3.91 -3.77 -16.49
C ALA A 197 -3.41 -2.70 -15.52
N ILE A 198 -3.60 -2.91 -14.21
CA ILE A 198 -3.07 -2.04 -13.16
C ILE A 198 -1.55 -1.94 -13.29
N LEU A 199 -0.84 -3.08 -13.29
CA LEU A 199 0.63 -3.10 -13.39
C LEU A 199 1.14 -2.46 -14.69
N TYR A 200 0.41 -2.64 -15.81
CA TYR A 200 0.78 -2.02 -17.08
C TYR A 200 0.57 -0.50 -17.06
N TYR A 201 -0.57 -0.04 -16.56
CA TYR A 201 -0.86 1.38 -16.40
C TYR A 201 0.20 2.07 -15.54
N GLU A 202 0.45 1.53 -14.34
CA GLU A 202 1.35 2.14 -13.35
C GLU A 202 2.81 2.17 -13.82
N LYS A 203 3.22 1.18 -14.62
CA LYS A 203 4.55 1.13 -15.23
C LYS A 203 4.88 2.36 -16.08
N TYR A 204 3.89 3.01 -16.69
CA TYR A 204 4.09 4.17 -17.57
C TYR A 204 3.55 5.47 -16.97
N ALA A 205 2.43 5.40 -16.23
CA ALA A 205 1.75 6.58 -15.68
C ALA A 205 2.66 7.40 -14.75
N TRP A 206 3.53 6.73 -13.97
CA TRP A 206 4.44 7.39 -13.04
C TRP A 206 5.30 8.49 -13.69
N LEU A 207 5.75 8.29 -14.94
CA LEU A 207 6.65 9.23 -15.60
C LEU A 207 5.93 10.54 -15.94
N VAL A 208 4.65 10.45 -16.33
CA VAL A 208 3.81 11.61 -16.61
C VAL A 208 3.64 12.44 -15.33
N PHE A 209 3.27 11.78 -14.23
CA PHE A 209 3.08 12.46 -12.95
C PHE A 209 4.40 13.01 -12.41
N PHE A 210 5.52 12.31 -12.62
CA PHE A 210 6.84 12.80 -12.24
C PHE A 210 7.15 14.15 -12.90
N ILE A 211 6.96 14.22 -14.23
CA ILE A 211 7.18 15.45 -14.99
C ILE A 211 6.26 16.57 -14.49
N VAL A 212 4.98 16.26 -14.24
CA VAL A 212 4.02 17.22 -13.68
C VAL A 212 4.51 17.78 -12.34
N PHE A 213 4.93 16.93 -11.41
CA PHE A 213 5.45 17.38 -10.12
C PHE A 213 6.74 18.20 -10.28
N MET A 214 7.65 17.84 -11.18
CA MET A 214 8.86 18.62 -11.45
C MET A 214 8.54 20.02 -12.00
N ILE A 215 7.53 20.14 -12.87
CA ILE A 215 7.03 21.43 -13.34
C ILE A 215 6.49 22.25 -12.18
N MET A 216 5.67 21.64 -11.31
CA MET A 216 5.15 22.31 -10.13
C MET A 216 6.26 22.75 -9.18
N TYR A 217 7.31 21.95 -8.98
CA TYR A 217 8.51 22.37 -8.24
C TYR A 217 9.15 23.61 -8.86
N GLY A 218 9.35 23.62 -10.19
CA GLY A 218 9.96 24.76 -10.89
C GLY A 218 9.18 26.07 -10.72
N MET A 219 7.86 25.99 -10.55
CA MET A 219 6.99 27.17 -10.40
C MET A 219 6.69 27.53 -8.94
N ALA A 220 6.55 26.55 -8.05
CA ALA A 220 6.13 26.77 -6.67
C ALA A 220 7.30 26.89 -5.68
N ALA A 221 8.37 26.09 -5.85
CA ALA A 221 9.48 26.07 -4.91
C ALA A 221 10.24 27.41 -4.76
N PRO A 222 10.34 28.28 -5.79
CA PRO A 222 10.93 29.62 -5.63
C PRO A 222 10.18 30.52 -4.63
N HIS A 223 8.90 30.23 -4.35
CA HIS A 223 8.10 30.95 -3.35
C HIS A 223 8.21 30.34 -1.95
N ALA A 224 8.87 29.18 -1.80
CA ALA A 224 9.04 28.53 -0.52
C ALA A 224 9.92 29.38 0.39
N VAL A 225 9.51 29.49 1.64
CA VAL A 225 10.23 30.27 2.64
C VAL A 225 10.65 29.39 3.80
N ASN A 226 11.92 29.49 4.16
CA ASN A 226 12.39 28.94 5.42
C ASN A 226 12.29 30.06 6.45
N ILE A 227 11.17 30.15 7.17
CA ILE A 227 10.98 31.16 8.22
C ILE A 227 12.07 30.96 9.27
N PRO A 228 13.03 31.89 9.43
CA PRO A 228 14.06 31.77 10.43
C PRO A 228 13.42 32.04 11.80
N GLY A 229 13.35 31.01 12.65
CA GLY A 229 12.70 31.09 13.96
C GLY A 229 11.23 30.70 13.88
N THR A 230 10.97 29.41 14.08
CA THR A 230 9.63 28.99 14.50
C THR A 230 9.36 29.59 15.88
N GLU A 231 8.17 30.13 16.11
CA GLU A 231 7.71 30.52 17.46
C GLU A 231 7.59 29.30 18.39
N LEU A 232 7.65 28.08 17.83
CA LEU A 232 7.63 26.84 18.59
C LEU A 232 8.97 26.58 19.26
N HIS A 233 8.94 26.47 20.57
CA HIS A 233 10.09 26.10 21.39
C HIS A 233 9.72 25.01 22.40
N GLY A 234 10.75 24.33 22.92
CA GLY A 234 10.59 23.33 23.97
C GLY A 234 9.60 22.21 23.59
N SER A 235 8.66 21.93 24.49
CA SER A 235 7.70 20.84 24.35
C SER A 235 6.69 21.05 23.22
N ASN A 236 6.35 22.30 22.86
CA ASN A 236 5.43 22.58 21.76
C ASN A 236 6.06 22.19 20.41
N LEU A 237 7.35 22.49 20.25
CA LEU A 237 8.10 22.04 19.07
C LEU A 237 8.16 20.51 19.00
N ALA A 238 8.50 19.86 20.12
CA ALA A 238 8.54 18.40 20.18
C ALA A 238 7.18 17.77 19.84
N GLY A 239 6.09 18.35 20.34
CA GLY A 239 4.73 17.89 20.06
C GLY A 239 4.41 17.91 18.56
N ASN A 240 4.62 19.05 17.88
CA ASN A 240 4.34 19.17 16.46
C ASN A 240 5.26 18.30 15.58
N VAL A 241 6.52 18.11 15.99
CA VAL A 241 7.44 17.19 15.31
C VAL A 241 6.95 15.75 15.38
N LEU A 242 6.51 15.31 16.55
CA LEU A 242 5.99 13.96 16.79
C LEU A 242 4.67 13.73 16.04
N SER A 243 3.75 14.70 16.06
CA SER A 243 2.50 14.66 15.30
C SER A 243 2.73 14.61 13.79
N LEU A 244 3.67 15.40 13.26
CA LEU A 244 3.99 15.32 11.83
C LEU A 244 4.64 13.98 11.47
N LEU A 245 5.52 13.46 12.33
CA LEU A 245 6.12 12.15 12.14
C LEU A 245 5.03 11.07 12.09
N ALA A 246 4.06 11.11 13.00
CA ALA A 246 2.96 10.14 13.06
C ALA A 246 2.11 10.11 11.79
N VAL A 247 1.72 11.28 11.27
CA VAL A 247 0.95 11.40 10.02
C VAL A 247 1.75 10.90 8.82
N VAL A 248 3.00 11.35 8.66
CA VAL A 248 3.85 10.98 7.52
C VAL A 248 4.19 9.49 7.55
N TYR A 249 4.56 8.97 8.71
CA TYR A 249 4.78 7.54 8.92
C TYR A 249 3.53 6.74 8.59
N GLY A 250 2.38 7.15 9.12
CA GLY A 250 1.11 6.45 8.93
C GLY A 250 0.68 6.41 7.47
N SER A 251 0.91 7.48 6.72
CA SER A 251 0.69 7.51 5.28
C SER A 251 1.44 6.40 4.55
N SER A 252 2.74 6.25 4.81
CA SER A 252 3.57 5.26 4.11
C SER A 252 3.43 3.84 4.68
N CYS A 253 3.22 3.71 5.99
CA CYS A 253 3.01 2.43 6.65
C CYS A 253 1.70 1.76 6.22
N SER A 254 0.68 2.54 5.86
CA SER A 254 -0.64 2.03 5.48
C SER A 254 -0.60 1.03 4.30
N TRP A 255 0.41 1.12 3.44
CA TRP A 255 0.58 0.21 2.30
C TRP A 255 0.97 -1.23 2.70
N ALA A 256 1.40 -1.45 3.95
CA ALA A 256 1.87 -2.74 4.44
C ALA A 256 0.82 -3.85 4.38
N THR A 257 -0.46 -3.50 4.45
CA THR A 257 -1.59 -4.43 4.48
C THR A 257 -2.08 -4.83 3.09
N ILE A 258 -1.51 -4.25 2.04
CA ILE A 258 -1.84 -4.59 0.64
C ILE A 258 -0.60 -4.90 -0.21
N ALA A 259 0.61 -4.55 0.23
CA ALA A 259 1.80 -4.62 -0.62
C ALA A 259 2.07 -6.03 -1.16
N ALA A 260 1.83 -7.07 -0.35
CA ALA A 260 2.00 -8.45 -0.79
C ALA A 260 1.00 -8.86 -1.90
N ASP A 261 -0.16 -8.19 -1.99
CA ASP A 261 -1.18 -8.48 -3.01
C ASP A 261 -0.58 -8.33 -4.41
N TYR A 262 0.25 -7.33 -4.62
CA TYR A 262 0.81 -7.06 -5.94
C TYR A 262 1.98 -7.98 -6.29
N TYR A 263 2.61 -8.61 -5.30
CA TYR A 263 3.87 -9.34 -5.51
C TYR A 263 3.71 -10.86 -5.56
N VAL A 264 2.49 -11.38 -5.42
CA VAL A 264 2.20 -12.83 -5.46
C VAL A 264 2.61 -13.54 -6.75
N HIS A 265 2.82 -12.80 -7.84
CA HIS A 265 3.15 -13.37 -9.15
C HIS A 265 4.65 -13.53 -9.39
N TYR A 266 5.49 -12.94 -8.53
CA TYR A 266 6.95 -13.07 -8.64
C TYR A 266 7.41 -14.44 -8.14
N PRO A 267 8.46 -15.03 -8.75
CA PRO A 267 9.00 -16.34 -8.35
C PRO A 267 9.36 -16.42 -6.87
N ILE A 268 9.25 -17.62 -6.29
CA ILE A 268 9.57 -17.88 -4.86
C ILE A 268 11.03 -17.53 -4.51
N ASN A 269 11.94 -17.63 -5.46
CA ASN A 269 13.38 -17.34 -5.29
C ASN A 269 13.74 -15.86 -5.53
N THR A 270 12.73 -14.99 -5.63
CA THR A 270 12.97 -13.54 -5.74
C THR A 270 13.65 -13.05 -4.46
N SER A 271 14.80 -12.39 -4.62
CA SER A 271 15.57 -11.88 -3.47
C SER A 271 14.72 -10.98 -2.57
N LYS A 272 14.64 -11.33 -1.27
CA LYS A 272 13.93 -10.55 -0.26
C LYS A 272 14.47 -9.13 -0.13
N VAL A 273 15.80 -8.95 -0.22
CA VAL A 273 16.44 -7.63 -0.18
C VAL A 273 15.99 -6.78 -1.37
N LYS A 274 15.92 -7.37 -2.56
CA LYS A 274 15.43 -6.67 -3.76
C LYS A 274 13.97 -6.23 -3.59
N VAL A 275 13.10 -7.14 -3.13
CA VAL A 275 11.68 -6.83 -2.89
C VAL A 275 11.54 -5.71 -1.87
N PHE A 276 12.26 -5.81 -0.75
CA PHE A 276 12.28 -4.79 0.30
C PHE A 276 12.75 -3.43 -0.24
N THR A 277 13.92 -3.38 -0.88
CA THR A 277 14.50 -2.12 -1.37
C THR A 277 13.64 -1.49 -2.46
N LEU A 278 13.18 -2.26 -3.45
CA LEU A 278 12.35 -1.73 -4.55
C LEU A 278 10.98 -1.27 -4.06
N CYS A 279 10.35 -2.00 -3.15
CA CYS A 279 9.07 -1.58 -2.58
C CYS A 279 9.23 -0.35 -1.68
N THR A 280 10.22 -0.37 -0.78
CA THR A 280 10.47 0.74 0.16
C THR A 280 10.80 2.02 -0.58
N LEU A 281 11.74 1.98 -1.54
CA LEU A 281 12.10 3.15 -2.33
C LEU A 281 10.99 3.54 -3.33
N GLY A 282 10.29 2.54 -3.87
CA GLY A 282 9.14 2.74 -4.73
C GLY A 282 7.99 3.47 -4.04
N ILE A 283 7.80 3.29 -2.73
CA ILE A 283 6.86 4.07 -1.92
C ILE A 283 7.50 5.38 -1.49
N SER A 284 8.73 5.35 -0.97
CA SER A 284 9.32 6.51 -0.31
C SER A 284 9.61 7.67 -1.25
N ILE A 285 10.28 7.40 -2.36
CA ILE A 285 10.72 8.45 -3.29
C ILE A 285 9.54 9.24 -3.86
N PRO A 286 8.49 8.64 -4.46
CA PRO A 286 7.35 9.41 -4.96
C PRO A 286 6.57 10.11 -3.85
N THR A 287 6.47 9.50 -2.66
CA THR A 287 5.83 10.14 -1.50
C THR A 287 6.58 11.40 -1.09
N CYS A 288 7.90 11.32 -0.97
CA CYS A 288 8.76 12.47 -0.69
C CYS A 288 8.62 13.54 -1.78
N ILE A 289 8.62 13.17 -3.07
CA ILE A 289 8.43 14.14 -4.16
C ILE A 289 7.14 14.93 -3.97
N GLY A 290 6.03 14.25 -3.68
CA GLY A 290 4.73 14.88 -3.45
C GLY A 290 4.69 15.73 -2.18
N MET A 291 4.97 15.13 -1.03
CA MET A 291 4.87 15.80 0.28
C MET A 291 5.88 16.94 0.43
N VAL A 292 7.11 16.83 -0.08
CA VAL A 292 8.09 17.93 0.00
C VAL A 292 7.65 19.14 -0.84
N LEU A 293 7.01 18.91 -1.99
CA LEU A 293 6.37 19.99 -2.74
C LEU A 293 5.28 20.62 -1.89
N GLY A 294 4.50 19.79 -1.20
CA GLY A 294 3.55 20.23 -0.19
C GLY A 294 4.15 21.12 0.89
N CYS A 295 5.29 20.74 1.46
CA CYS A 295 5.99 21.55 2.45
C CYS A 295 6.42 22.90 1.86
N CYS A 296 6.94 22.92 0.63
CA CYS A 296 7.30 24.17 -0.07
C CYS A 296 6.07 25.08 -0.23
N VAL A 297 4.96 24.55 -0.71
CA VAL A 297 3.72 25.29 -0.96
C VAL A 297 3.10 25.78 0.35
N GLY A 298 2.99 24.90 1.35
CA GLY A 298 2.50 25.26 2.68
C GLY A 298 3.35 26.35 3.32
N SER A 299 4.68 26.28 3.19
CA SER A 299 5.56 27.35 3.67
C SER A 299 5.31 28.67 2.93
N ALA A 300 5.13 28.65 1.61
CA ALA A 300 4.85 29.85 0.83
C ALA A 300 3.52 30.50 1.25
N MET A 301 2.50 29.71 1.57
CA MET A 301 1.20 30.22 2.02
C MET A 301 1.28 31.00 3.34
N THR A 302 2.26 30.74 4.20
CA THR A 302 2.44 31.50 5.46
C THR A 302 2.78 32.97 5.24
N VAL A 303 3.36 33.31 4.09
CA VAL A 303 3.78 34.69 3.74
C VAL A 303 3.01 35.25 2.56
N ASN A 304 2.53 34.39 1.66
CA ASN A 304 1.75 34.78 0.50
C ASN A 304 0.26 34.70 0.81
N LYS A 305 -0.28 35.84 1.25
CA LYS A 305 -1.70 35.98 1.61
C LYS A 305 -2.64 35.60 0.45
N ASP A 306 -2.27 35.92 -0.80
CA ASP A 306 -3.10 35.58 -1.96
C ASP A 306 -3.23 34.05 -2.15
N TRP A 307 -2.15 33.31 -1.92
CA TRP A 307 -2.18 31.84 -1.95
C TRP A 307 -2.95 31.26 -0.76
N SER A 308 -2.75 31.81 0.44
CA SER A 308 -3.48 31.40 1.65
C SER A 308 -4.99 31.62 1.51
N ASP A 309 -5.40 32.80 1.07
CA ASP A 309 -6.80 33.18 0.90
C ASP A 309 -7.45 32.31 -0.20
N THR A 310 -6.77 32.10 -1.34
CA THR A 310 -7.28 31.20 -2.41
C THR A 310 -7.46 29.77 -1.93
N TYR A 311 -6.53 29.25 -1.14
CA TYR A 311 -6.66 27.90 -0.60
C TYR A 311 -7.85 27.78 0.36
N THR A 312 -8.04 28.79 1.23
CA THR A 312 -9.07 28.80 2.27
C THR A 312 -10.46 29.02 1.67
N ASP A 313 -10.58 29.96 0.73
CA ASP A 313 -11.87 30.40 0.18
C ASP A 313 -12.31 29.58 -1.03
N ASP A 314 -11.37 29.20 -1.90
CA ASP A 314 -11.68 28.52 -3.17
C ASP A 314 -11.24 27.04 -3.19
N GLY A 315 -10.22 26.68 -2.42
CA GLY A 315 -9.71 25.31 -2.28
C GLY A 315 -8.47 24.99 -3.13
N LEU A 316 -7.97 23.77 -2.95
CA LEU A 316 -6.69 23.30 -3.48
C LEU A 316 -6.56 23.40 -5.01
N GLY A 317 -7.63 23.12 -5.76
CA GLY A 317 -7.61 23.18 -7.22
C GLY A 317 -7.38 24.59 -7.77
N TYR A 318 -7.85 25.62 -7.06
CA TYR A 318 -7.64 27.02 -7.42
C TYR A 318 -6.25 27.51 -6.99
N LEU A 319 -5.76 27.05 -5.85
CA LEU A 319 -4.37 27.28 -5.45
C LEU A 319 -3.39 26.78 -6.53
N ILE A 320 -3.61 25.59 -7.08
CA ILE A 320 -2.78 25.04 -8.17
C ILE A 320 -2.88 25.90 -9.45
N GLN A 321 -4.07 26.39 -9.78
CA GLN A 321 -4.23 27.28 -10.93
C GLN A 321 -3.52 28.62 -10.73
N LYS A 322 -3.41 29.08 -9.48
CA LYS A 322 -2.77 30.34 -9.12
C LYS A 322 -1.25 30.23 -9.06
N MET A 323 -0.71 29.07 -8.66
CA MET A 323 0.74 28.85 -8.60
C MET A 323 1.37 28.53 -9.96
N LEU A 324 0.58 28.06 -10.93
CA LEU A 324 1.06 27.64 -12.25
C LEU A 324 0.74 28.68 -13.32
N PHE A 325 1.71 28.94 -14.19
CA PHE A 325 1.58 29.88 -15.31
C PHE A 325 2.09 29.25 -16.62
N PRO A 326 1.53 29.61 -17.78
CA PRO A 326 0.33 30.42 -17.99
C PRO A 326 -0.97 29.68 -17.61
N GLN A 327 -2.07 30.42 -17.38
CA GLN A 327 -3.34 29.87 -16.87
C GLN A 327 -3.92 28.70 -17.68
N GLY A 328 -3.80 28.73 -19.02
CA GLY A 328 -4.24 27.60 -19.86
C GLY A 328 -3.45 26.31 -19.58
N PHE A 329 -2.15 26.45 -19.33
CA PHE A 329 -1.27 25.33 -18.97
C PHE A 329 -1.55 24.83 -17.56
N ALA A 330 -1.84 25.73 -16.62
CA ALA A 330 -2.24 25.36 -15.26
C ALA A 330 -3.48 24.44 -15.25
N LYS A 331 -4.50 24.76 -16.06
CA LYS A 331 -5.69 23.90 -16.22
C LYS A 331 -5.36 22.54 -16.81
N PHE A 332 -4.45 22.48 -17.78
CA PHE A 332 -3.98 21.22 -18.34
C PHE A 332 -3.27 20.35 -17.29
N ILE A 333 -2.37 20.95 -16.50
CA ILE A 333 -1.69 20.26 -15.39
C ILE A 333 -2.69 19.77 -14.34
N LEU A 334 -3.69 20.59 -14.00
CA LEU A 334 -4.74 20.18 -13.06
C LEU A 334 -5.51 18.96 -13.55
N VAL A 335 -5.83 18.87 -14.85
CA VAL A 335 -6.45 17.67 -15.43
C VAL A 335 -5.54 16.44 -15.28
N LEU A 336 -4.24 16.56 -15.55
CA LEU A 336 -3.30 15.45 -15.36
C LEU A 336 -3.19 15.02 -13.89
N LEU A 337 -3.22 15.96 -12.95
CA LEU A 337 -3.23 15.68 -11.51
C LEU A 337 -4.50 14.98 -11.07
N VAL A 338 -5.67 15.38 -11.58
CA VAL A 338 -6.93 14.67 -11.34
C VAL A 338 -6.85 13.23 -11.89
N LEU A 339 -6.25 13.04 -13.07
CA LEU A 339 -6.06 11.71 -13.64
C LEU A 339 -5.06 10.85 -12.83
N SER A 340 -4.14 11.43 -12.06
CA SER A 340 -3.25 10.67 -11.17
C SER A 340 -3.98 9.88 -10.10
N ALA A 341 -5.14 10.37 -9.63
CA ALA A 341 -5.96 9.67 -8.67
C ALA A 341 -6.59 8.37 -9.23
N VAL A 342 -6.63 8.20 -10.56
CA VAL A 342 -7.12 6.98 -11.20
C VAL A 342 -6.24 5.78 -10.83
N GLY A 343 -4.92 5.95 -10.85
CA GLY A 343 -3.95 4.91 -10.47
C GLY A 343 -4.10 4.49 -9.02
N MET A 344 -4.05 5.46 -8.10
CA MET A 344 -4.26 5.22 -6.67
C MET A 344 -5.58 4.47 -6.41
N ASN A 345 -6.68 4.92 -7.02
CA ASN A 345 -7.97 4.27 -6.85
C ASN A 345 -8.04 2.88 -7.47
N ALA A 346 -7.38 2.65 -8.59
CA ALA A 346 -7.30 1.32 -9.17
C ALA A 346 -6.62 0.33 -8.20
N LEU A 347 -5.54 0.76 -7.52
CA LEU A 347 -4.87 -0.02 -6.48
C LEU A 347 -5.78 -0.26 -5.27
N ASN A 348 -6.31 0.81 -4.70
CA ASN A 348 -7.10 0.75 -3.48
C ASN A 348 -8.39 -0.05 -3.63
N LEU A 349 -9.15 0.19 -4.70
CA LEU A 349 -10.39 -0.55 -4.96
C LEU A 349 -10.10 -2.03 -5.21
N TYR A 350 -8.98 -2.37 -5.86
CA TYR A 350 -8.57 -3.76 -6.09
C TYR A 350 -8.30 -4.46 -4.76
N SER A 351 -7.45 -3.87 -3.92
CA SER A 351 -7.06 -4.46 -2.64
C SER A 351 -8.22 -4.47 -1.63
N CYS A 352 -9.12 -3.48 -1.71
CA CYS A 352 -10.36 -3.44 -0.93
C CYS A 352 -11.27 -4.61 -1.30
N ALA A 353 -11.52 -4.82 -2.60
CA ALA A 353 -12.32 -5.95 -3.08
C ALA A 353 -11.71 -7.32 -2.69
N LEU A 354 -10.38 -7.45 -2.78
CA LEU A 354 -9.68 -8.64 -2.30
C LEU A 354 -9.88 -8.86 -0.79
N SER A 355 -9.85 -7.79 -0.01
CA SER A 355 -10.05 -7.86 1.44
C SER A 355 -11.48 -8.27 1.80
N ILE A 356 -12.48 -7.78 1.06
CA ILE A 356 -13.89 -8.21 1.19
C ILE A 356 -14.02 -9.70 0.87
N GLN A 357 -13.44 -10.17 -0.23
CA GLN A 357 -13.45 -11.59 -0.59
C GLN A 357 -12.75 -12.46 0.46
N GLN A 358 -11.67 -11.96 1.08
CA GLN A 358 -10.92 -12.67 2.13
C GLN A 358 -11.57 -12.60 3.52
N PHE A 359 -12.53 -11.69 3.76
CA PHE A 359 -13.24 -11.55 5.03
C PHE A 359 -14.08 -12.80 5.37
N ALA A 360 -14.80 -13.34 4.39
CA ALA A 360 -15.61 -14.54 4.59
C ALA A 360 -15.78 -15.37 3.31
N ARG A 361 -15.81 -16.70 3.46
CA ARG A 361 -15.96 -17.65 2.35
C ARG A 361 -17.16 -17.39 1.44
N PRO A 362 -18.35 -16.97 1.92
CA PRO A 362 -19.46 -16.63 1.03
C PRO A 362 -19.18 -15.40 0.16
N LEU A 363 -18.46 -14.40 0.69
CA LEU A 363 -18.12 -13.17 -0.06
C LEU A 363 -17.08 -13.43 -1.15
N ALA A 364 -16.22 -14.44 -0.96
CA ALA A 364 -15.30 -14.93 -1.98
C ALA A 364 -15.98 -15.48 -3.24
N LYS A 365 -17.24 -15.95 -3.12
CA LYS A 365 -18.01 -16.48 -4.27
C LYS A 365 -18.58 -15.36 -5.15
N VAL A 366 -18.55 -14.12 -4.68
CA VAL A 366 -19.03 -12.97 -5.44
C VAL A 366 -17.87 -12.41 -6.27
N PRO A 367 -18.06 -12.18 -7.59
CA PRO A 367 -17.05 -11.61 -8.47
C PRO A 367 -16.40 -10.34 -7.92
N ARG A 368 -15.09 -10.18 -8.16
CA ARG A 368 -14.33 -9.03 -7.64
C ARG A 368 -14.95 -7.72 -8.11
N THR A 369 -15.31 -7.64 -9.39
CA THR A 369 -15.88 -6.46 -10.03
C THR A 369 -17.12 -5.94 -9.31
N PHE A 370 -17.96 -6.81 -8.76
CA PHE A 370 -19.16 -6.38 -8.05
C PHE A 370 -18.81 -5.66 -6.74
N TRP A 371 -17.83 -6.17 -5.99
CA TRP A 371 -17.33 -5.51 -4.79
C TRP A 371 -16.69 -4.16 -5.12
N VAL A 372 -15.95 -4.07 -6.22
CA VAL A 372 -15.35 -2.82 -6.70
C VAL A 372 -16.43 -1.76 -6.93
N LEU A 373 -17.54 -2.11 -7.59
CA LEU A 373 -18.66 -1.17 -7.85
C LEU A 373 -19.34 -0.69 -6.56
N ILE A 374 -19.55 -1.59 -5.59
CA ILE A 374 -20.13 -1.23 -4.29
C ILE A 374 -19.22 -0.28 -3.54
N VAL A 375 -17.94 -0.65 -3.38
CA VAL A 375 -16.95 0.16 -2.66
C VAL A 375 -16.80 1.52 -3.36
N PHE A 376 -16.79 1.53 -4.68
CA PHE A 376 -16.75 2.74 -5.48
C PHE A 376 -17.92 3.70 -5.16
N GLY A 377 -19.17 3.19 -5.09
CA GLY A 377 -20.33 3.99 -4.71
C GLY A 377 -20.21 4.59 -3.30
N VAL A 378 -19.74 3.79 -2.34
CA VAL A 378 -19.51 4.24 -0.96
C VAL A 378 -18.42 5.32 -0.89
N VAL A 379 -17.28 5.08 -1.54
CA VAL A 379 -16.15 6.01 -1.62
C VAL A 379 -16.57 7.35 -2.21
N THR A 380 -17.38 7.33 -3.27
CA THR A 380 -17.87 8.55 -3.91
C THR A 380 -18.75 9.36 -2.96
N ALA A 381 -19.64 8.70 -2.22
CA ALA A 381 -20.47 9.37 -1.22
C ALA A 381 -19.63 10.02 -0.11
N ILE A 382 -18.61 9.30 0.39
CA ILE A 382 -17.68 9.83 1.41
C ILE A 382 -16.88 11.01 0.87
N ALA A 383 -16.34 10.89 -0.36
CA ALA A 383 -15.55 11.94 -0.99
C ALA A 383 -16.33 13.24 -1.16
N VAL A 384 -17.60 13.16 -1.57
CA VAL A 384 -18.48 14.33 -1.70
C VAL A 384 -18.77 14.96 -0.35
N ALA A 385 -18.99 14.15 0.70
CA ALA A 385 -19.27 14.64 2.04
C ALA A 385 -18.06 15.26 2.75
N GLY A 386 -16.85 14.74 2.50
CA GLY A 386 -15.62 15.16 3.21
C GLY A 386 -14.76 16.21 2.51
N ARG A 387 -15.16 16.68 1.31
CA ARG A 387 -14.32 17.54 0.45
C ARG A 387 -13.89 18.86 1.11
N ASP A 388 -14.70 19.39 2.02
CA ASP A 388 -14.50 20.70 2.65
C ASP A 388 -13.60 20.63 3.90
N HIS A 389 -13.22 19.42 4.37
CA HIS A 389 -12.41 19.20 5.59
C HIS A 389 -11.16 18.33 5.31
N LEU A 390 -10.52 18.53 4.15
CA LEU A 390 -9.48 17.63 3.66
C LEU A 390 -8.26 17.50 4.59
N LEU A 391 -7.74 18.60 5.15
CA LEU A 391 -6.55 18.54 6.02
C LEU A 391 -6.85 17.84 7.35
N GLU A 392 -7.97 18.17 8.00
CA GLU A 392 -8.40 17.50 9.24
C GLU A 392 -8.63 16.01 9.00
N TYR A 393 -9.21 15.65 7.84
CA TYR A 393 -9.34 14.24 7.47
C TYR A 393 -7.96 13.59 7.30
N LEU A 394 -7.03 14.22 6.59
CA LEU A 394 -5.68 13.68 6.38
C LEU A 394 -4.94 13.50 7.71
N GLU A 395 -4.99 14.47 8.61
CA GLU A 395 -4.40 14.35 9.95
C GLU A 395 -4.97 13.12 10.69
N ASN A 396 -6.29 13.10 10.93
CA ASN A 396 -6.90 12.04 11.73
C ASN A 396 -6.78 10.66 11.09
N PHE A 397 -7.02 10.58 9.79
CA PHE A 397 -7.05 9.32 9.08
C PHE A 397 -5.65 8.72 9.02
N LEU A 398 -4.65 9.49 8.60
CA LEU A 398 -3.30 8.97 8.38
C LEU A 398 -2.62 8.57 9.68
N SER A 399 -2.80 9.33 10.76
CA SER A 399 -2.31 8.97 12.10
C SER A 399 -2.86 7.62 12.54
N LEU A 400 -4.19 7.45 12.50
CA LEU A 400 -4.83 6.19 12.84
C LEU A 400 -4.31 5.02 11.99
N LEU A 401 -4.07 5.22 10.68
CA LEU A 401 -3.47 4.21 9.81
C LEU A 401 -2.08 3.76 10.28
N GLY A 402 -1.27 4.71 10.76
CA GLY A 402 0.04 4.43 11.36
C GLY A 402 -0.08 3.56 12.60
N TYR A 403 -1.03 3.85 13.49
CA TYR A 403 -1.14 3.16 14.77
C TYR A 403 -1.47 1.68 14.57
N TRP A 404 -2.59 1.39 13.90
CA TRP A 404 -2.99 0.00 13.70
C TRP A 404 -2.05 -0.73 12.74
N GLY A 405 -1.48 -0.03 11.75
CA GLY A 405 -0.44 -0.53 10.86
C GLY A 405 0.82 -0.97 11.61
N THR A 406 1.23 -0.22 12.62
CA THR A 406 2.35 -0.57 13.52
C THR A 406 2.06 -1.85 14.30
N SER A 407 0.88 -1.96 14.91
CA SER A 407 0.47 -3.19 15.60
C SER A 407 0.46 -4.40 14.66
N TYR A 408 -0.12 -4.23 13.47
CA TYR A 408 -0.16 -5.26 12.44
C TYR A 408 1.26 -5.72 12.07
N PHE A 409 2.15 -4.79 11.78
CA PHE A 409 3.54 -5.08 11.43
C PHE A 409 4.25 -5.84 12.54
N VAL A 410 4.20 -5.36 13.79
CA VAL A 410 4.87 -6.00 14.92
C VAL A 410 4.41 -7.45 15.08
N ILE A 411 3.11 -7.70 15.03
CA ILE A 411 2.55 -9.05 15.17
C ILE A 411 3.03 -9.97 14.04
N VAL A 412 2.92 -9.53 12.78
CA VAL A 412 3.32 -10.34 11.62
C VAL A 412 4.84 -10.56 11.59
N PHE A 413 5.62 -9.54 11.95
CA PHE A 413 7.08 -9.59 12.03
C PHE A 413 7.57 -10.58 13.06
N ILE A 414 7.04 -10.48 14.29
CA ILE A 414 7.40 -11.39 15.36
C ILE A 414 6.93 -12.82 15.07
N GLU A 415 5.72 -13.00 14.51
CA GLU A 415 5.27 -14.33 14.09
C GLU A 415 6.24 -14.93 13.05
N HIS A 416 6.66 -14.16 12.06
CA HIS A 416 7.57 -14.64 11.02
C HIS A 416 8.95 -15.02 11.57
N TYR A 417 9.62 -14.14 12.31
CA TYR A 417 11.00 -14.37 12.74
C TYR A 417 11.12 -15.14 14.05
N TRP A 418 10.30 -14.84 15.04
CA TRP A 418 10.43 -15.46 16.37
C TRP A 418 9.81 -16.86 16.40
N PHE A 419 8.57 -16.99 15.94
CA PHE A 419 7.81 -18.25 16.03
C PHE A 419 8.04 -19.15 14.81
N ARG A 420 8.11 -18.57 13.61
CA ARG A 420 8.31 -19.32 12.35
C ARG A 420 9.75 -19.29 11.82
N LYS A 421 10.69 -18.74 12.61
CA LYS A 421 12.14 -18.78 12.35
C LYS A 421 12.60 -18.18 11.02
N GLY A 422 11.80 -17.27 10.43
CA GLY A 422 12.10 -16.59 9.17
C GLY A 422 11.97 -17.46 7.91
N ASP A 423 11.43 -18.67 8.04
CA ASP A 423 11.35 -19.66 6.97
C ASP A 423 9.90 -19.92 6.54
N PHE A 424 9.66 -19.87 5.22
CA PHE A 424 8.35 -20.18 4.64
C PHE A 424 8.01 -21.67 4.70
N ALA A 425 8.98 -22.57 4.92
CA ALA A 425 8.73 -23.99 5.17
C ALA A 425 7.92 -24.22 6.46
N ASN A 426 7.96 -23.28 7.41
CA ASN A 426 7.17 -23.33 8.65
C ASN A 426 5.73 -22.80 8.49
N TYR A 427 5.25 -22.67 7.25
CA TYR A 427 3.88 -22.28 6.93
C TYR A 427 3.17 -23.42 6.20
N ASP A 428 1.98 -23.82 6.67
CA ASP A 428 1.09 -24.70 5.90
C ASP A 428 0.35 -23.86 4.85
N LEU A 429 1.04 -23.58 3.74
CA LEU A 429 0.55 -22.68 2.69
C LEU A 429 -0.71 -23.18 1.97
N ASP A 430 -1.00 -24.48 2.00
CA ASP A 430 -2.22 -25.07 1.45
C ASP A 430 -3.40 -24.97 2.44
N GLY A 431 -3.08 -24.89 3.74
CA GLY A 431 -4.02 -24.66 4.84
C GLY A 431 -4.54 -23.23 4.99
N TRP A 432 -4.12 -22.27 4.16
CA TRP A 432 -4.38 -20.82 4.34
C TRP A 432 -5.87 -20.45 4.46
N ASN A 433 -6.77 -21.25 3.89
CA ASN A 433 -8.21 -21.02 3.91
C ASN A 433 -8.98 -22.00 4.82
N THR A 434 -8.28 -22.74 5.68
CA THR A 434 -8.86 -23.81 6.52
C THR A 434 -8.71 -23.45 8.00
N PRO A 435 -9.79 -23.05 8.71
CA PRO A 435 -9.72 -22.57 10.09
C PRO A 435 -9.01 -23.52 11.06
N SER A 436 -9.18 -24.83 10.90
CA SER A 436 -8.58 -25.83 11.77
C SER A 436 -7.06 -25.94 11.64
N LYS A 437 -6.49 -25.47 10.53
CA LYS A 437 -5.04 -25.49 10.24
C LYS A 437 -4.33 -24.17 10.58
N LEU A 438 -5.08 -23.17 11.04
CA LEU A 438 -4.58 -21.85 11.38
C LEU A 438 -4.52 -21.69 12.91
N PRO A 439 -3.71 -20.74 13.41
CA PRO A 439 -3.78 -20.33 14.81
C PRO A 439 -5.19 -19.88 15.19
N ILE A 440 -5.51 -19.96 16.48
CA ILE A 440 -6.78 -19.41 17.00
C ILE A 440 -6.73 -17.88 16.91
N GLY A 441 -5.58 -17.29 17.26
CA GLY A 441 -5.30 -15.87 17.11
C GLY A 441 -5.64 -15.03 18.32
N LEU A 442 -5.91 -15.65 19.47
CA LEU A 442 -6.23 -14.93 20.71
C LEU A 442 -5.03 -14.11 21.19
N ALA A 443 -3.81 -14.62 20.99
CA ALA A 443 -2.60 -13.89 21.32
C ALA A 443 -2.45 -12.61 20.48
N ALA A 444 -2.64 -12.72 19.16
CA ALA A 444 -2.57 -11.60 18.25
C ALA A 444 -3.69 -10.58 18.51
N LEU A 445 -4.93 -11.04 18.72
CA LEU A 445 -6.04 -10.17 19.07
C LEU A 445 -5.80 -9.44 20.40
N GLY A 446 -5.37 -10.16 21.44
CA GLY A 446 -5.06 -9.57 22.74
C GLY A 446 -3.94 -8.54 22.64
N ALA A 447 -2.85 -8.85 21.94
CA ALA A 447 -1.76 -7.91 21.71
C ALA A 447 -2.19 -6.69 20.90
N PHE A 448 -3.01 -6.88 19.86
CA PHE A 448 -3.57 -5.78 19.07
C PHE A 448 -4.43 -4.86 19.93
N LEU A 449 -5.31 -5.40 20.78
CA LEU A 449 -6.15 -4.62 21.69
C LEU A 449 -5.32 -3.90 22.78
N ILE A 450 -4.23 -4.50 23.25
CA ILE A 450 -3.29 -3.82 24.14
C ILE A 450 -2.55 -2.69 23.41
N GLY A 451 -2.22 -2.89 22.13
CA GLY A 451 -1.76 -1.82 21.24
C GLY A 451 -2.77 -0.68 21.09
N VAL A 452 -4.08 -0.99 21.01
CA VAL A 452 -5.16 0.00 20.99
C VAL A 452 -5.10 0.91 22.21
N ILE A 453 -4.91 0.32 23.39
CA ILE A 453 -4.73 1.07 24.62
C ILE A 453 -3.50 1.98 24.50
N GLY A 454 -2.39 1.46 23.97
CA GLY A 454 -1.16 2.21 23.71
C GLY A 454 -1.41 3.46 22.88
N TRP A 455 -2.01 3.36 21.68
CA TRP A 455 -2.27 4.55 20.88
C TRP A 455 -3.32 5.48 21.50
N CYS A 456 -4.37 4.96 22.13
CA CYS A 456 -5.34 5.84 22.81
C CYS A 456 -4.73 6.63 23.97
N LEU A 457 -3.62 6.18 24.55
CA LEU A 457 -2.89 6.96 25.56
C LEU A 457 -2.07 8.09 24.95
N GLY A 458 -1.57 7.92 23.71
CA GLY A 458 -0.59 8.79 23.07
C GLY A 458 -1.04 9.55 21.82
N MET A 459 -2.25 9.33 21.31
CA MET A 459 -2.71 9.94 20.06
C MET A 459 -3.07 11.41 20.24
N VAL A 460 -2.84 12.21 19.21
CA VAL A 460 -3.31 13.59 19.11
C VAL A 460 -4.16 13.68 17.85
N GLU A 461 -5.48 13.70 18.06
CA GLU A 461 -6.48 13.75 17.01
C GLU A 461 -7.40 14.95 17.26
N THR A 462 -8.05 15.46 16.22
CA THR A 462 -8.87 16.69 16.33
C THR A 462 -10.04 16.53 17.31
N TRP A 463 -10.49 15.28 17.52
CA TRP A 463 -11.59 14.91 18.40
C TRP A 463 -11.13 14.33 19.75
N PHE A 464 -9.84 13.98 19.90
CA PHE A 464 -9.32 13.38 21.12
C PHE A 464 -7.81 13.52 21.24
N THR A 465 -7.37 14.00 22.41
CA THR A 465 -5.96 14.00 22.80
C THR A 465 -5.75 13.02 23.96
N GLY A 466 -4.83 12.07 23.77
CA GLY A 466 -4.47 11.06 24.75
C GLY A 466 -3.88 11.67 26.04
N PRO A 467 -4.10 11.05 27.21
CA PRO A 467 -3.60 11.57 28.48
C PRO A 467 -2.07 11.71 28.52
N LEU A 468 -1.31 10.84 27.87
CA LEU A 468 0.15 10.96 27.80
C LEU A 468 0.58 12.02 26.78
N ALA A 469 -0.14 12.14 25.68
CA ALA A 469 0.13 13.13 24.64
C ALA A 469 -0.01 14.57 25.16
N LYS A 470 -0.99 14.83 26.05
CA LYS A 470 -1.23 16.14 26.70
C LYS A 470 -0.05 16.67 27.52
N HIS A 471 0.90 15.82 27.88
CA HIS A 471 2.10 16.25 28.60
C HIS A 471 3.20 16.80 27.68
N ILE A 472 3.02 16.75 26.36
CA ILE A 472 4.01 17.18 25.37
C ILE A 472 3.51 18.47 24.69
N GLY A 473 3.70 19.59 25.39
CA GLY A 473 3.27 20.89 24.89
C GLY A 473 1.78 21.16 25.01
N GLU A 474 1.37 22.37 24.67
CA GLU A 474 -0.01 22.85 24.84
C GLU A 474 -1.00 22.16 23.90
N GLY A 475 -0.58 21.89 22.65
CA GLY A 475 -1.37 21.16 21.66
C GLY A 475 -1.29 19.63 21.79
N GLY A 476 -0.42 19.13 22.67
CA GLY A 476 -0.07 17.71 22.76
C GLY A 476 0.93 17.26 21.68
N GLY A 477 1.55 16.11 21.93
CA GLY A 477 2.49 15.47 21.00
C GLY A 477 2.10 14.03 20.75
N ASP A 478 1.89 13.68 19.48
CA ASP A 478 1.46 12.34 19.11
C ASP A 478 2.59 11.32 19.27
N ILE A 479 2.48 10.47 20.28
CA ILE A 479 3.40 9.36 20.55
C ILE A 479 2.71 8.00 20.42
N ALA A 480 1.56 7.96 19.74
CA ALA A 480 0.76 6.76 19.66
C ALA A 480 1.47 5.64 18.91
N ASN A 481 2.26 5.92 17.87
CA ASN A 481 3.00 4.90 17.13
C ASN A 481 4.03 4.20 18.02
N GLU A 482 4.80 4.97 18.80
CA GLU A 482 5.83 4.47 19.71
C GLU A 482 5.21 3.64 20.83
N LEU A 483 4.13 4.14 21.44
CA LEU A 483 3.40 3.40 22.48
C LEU A 483 2.78 2.12 21.91
N THR A 484 2.20 2.18 20.71
CA THR A 484 1.65 1.01 20.04
C THR A 484 2.71 -0.04 19.78
N PHE A 485 3.86 0.38 19.25
CA PHE A 485 4.99 -0.51 19.01
C PHE A 485 5.40 -1.22 20.30
N ALA A 486 5.63 -0.46 21.38
CA ALA A 486 6.06 -0.99 22.66
C ALA A 486 5.02 -1.94 23.26
N PHE A 487 3.76 -1.53 23.32
CA PHE A 487 2.68 -2.28 23.96
C PHE A 487 2.39 -3.57 23.20
N THR A 488 2.29 -3.51 21.88
CA THR A 488 2.06 -4.68 21.04
C THR A 488 3.23 -5.66 21.09
N LEU A 489 4.47 -5.16 21.06
CA LEU A 489 5.67 -6.00 21.13
C LEU A 489 5.77 -6.75 22.47
N LEU A 490 5.61 -6.02 23.58
CA LEU A 490 5.69 -6.57 24.93
C LEU A 490 4.54 -7.54 25.22
N ALA A 491 3.35 -7.32 24.64
CA ALA A 491 2.20 -8.20 24.82
C ALA A 491 2.26 -9.45 23.93
N PHE A 492 2.62 -9.31 22.65
CA PHE A 492 2.45 -10.40 21.68
C PHE A 492 3.35 -11.60 21.99
N ILE A 493 4.63 -11.37 22.33
CA ILE A 493 5.58 -12.45 22.63
C ILE A 493 5.07 -13.38 23.74
N PRO A 494 4.77 -12.90 24.97
CA PRO A 494 4.30 -13.78 26.05
C PRO A 494 2.93 -14.40 25.73
N LEU A 495 1.99 -13.64 25.17
CA LEU A 495 0.66 -14.15 24.82
C LEU A 495 0.74 -15.28 23.80
N ARG A 496 1.62 -15.18 22.80
CA ARG A 496 1.79 -16.20 21.77
C ARG A 496 2.45 -17.46 22.32
N HIS A 497 3.41 -17.36 23.25
CA HIS A 497 3.93 -18.54 23.96
C HIS A 497 2.85 -19.26 24.79
N LEU A 498 1.96 -18.51 25.45
CA LEU A 498 0.84 -19.08 26.18
C LEU A 498 -0.13 -19.80 25.23
N GLU A 499 -0.48 -19.18 24.10
CA GLU A 499 -1.35 -19.81 23.09
C GLU A 499 -0.78 -21.13 22.57
N TYR A 500 0.52 -21.17 22.25
CA TYR A 500 1.22 -22.40 21.88
C TYR A 500 1.18 -23.46 22.99
N ARG A 501 1.35 -23.07 24.25
CA ARG A 501 1.36 -24.01 25.38
C ARG A 501 0.00 -24.63 25.64
N TYR A 502 -1.08 -23.85 25.55
CA TYR A 502 -2.44 -24.31 25.84
C TYR A 502 -3.11 -25.02 24.67
N PHE A 503 -2.94 -24.50 23.45
CA PHE A 503 -3.68 -24.98 22.27
C PHE A 503 -2.82 -25.78 21.29
N LYS A 504 -1.49 -25.78 21.46
CA LYS A 504 -0.52 -26.41 20.55
C LYS A 504 -0.67 -25.95 19.09
N LYS A 505 -1.06 -24.69 18.87
CA LYS A 505 -1.32 -24.07 17.55
C LYS A 505 -0.80 -22.63 17.44
#